data_AF-A0A8H4QTK9-F1
#
_entry.id   AF-A0A8H4QTK9-F1
#
_cell.length_a   1.000
_cell.length_b   1.000
_cell.length_c   1.000
_cell.angle_alpha   90.00
_cell.angle_beta   90.00
_cell.angle_gamma   90.00
#
_symmetry.space_group_name_H-M   'P 1'
#
loop_
_entity.id
_entity.type
_entity.pdbx_description
1 polymer ?
#
loop_
_entity_poly.entity_id
_entity_poly.type
_entity_poly.pdbx_seq_one_letter_code
_entity_poly.pdbx_strand_id
1 'polypeptide(L)'
;MWAGPSLFQTFFSSITLWLNRHARNQMALAESFPLTVADGIEKGTSWLVDPLLKIEKERKFSGSQKAGTNSADLMGRSCDAFAHFARQDSEDTWVPVDIQGIVTHIIKDGRMMRSNKLVLYCLSCILA
;
A
#
# COMPACT_ATOMS: atom_id res chain seq x y z
N MET A 1 -13.31 -3.44 15.39
CA MET A 1 -12.16 -3.51 16.32
C MET A 1 -10.96 -3.01 15.54
N TRP A 2 -10.45 -1.81 15.81
CA TRP A 2 -9.26 -1.27 15.13
C TRP A 2 -8.02 -1.91 15.76
N ALA A 3 -7.22 -2.66 14.99
CA ALA A 3 -5.92 -3.10 15.44
C ALA A 3 -5.04 -1.86 15.67
N GLY A 4 -4.31 -1.82 16.80
CA GLY A 4 -3.41 -0.72 17.09
C GLY A 4 -2.36 -0.55 15.98
N PRO A 5 -1.82 0.68 15.78
CA PRO A 5 -0.89 0.99 14.68
C PRO A 5 0.29 0.02 14.55
N SER A 6 0.78 -0.52 15.69
CA SER A 6 1.96 -1.39 15.74
C SER A 6 1.76 -2.78 15.13
N LEU A 7 0.60 -3.41 15.30
CA LEU A 7 0.33 -4.75 14.75
C LEU A 7 0.10 -4.69 13.24
N PHE A 8 -0.64 -3.67 12.78
CA PHE A 8 -0.89 -3.45 11.37
C PHE A 8 0.43 -3.15 10.63
N GLN A 9 1.27 -2.27 11.18
CA GLN A 9 2.53 -1.91 10.54
C GLN A 9 3.56 -3.05 10.55
N THR A 10 3.60 -3.88 11.60
CA THR A 10 4.50 -5.06 11.67
C THR A 10 4.07 -6.15 10.68
N PHE A 11 2.76 -6.42 10.59
CA PHE A 11 2.20 -7.41 9.66
C PHE A 11 2.48 -7.02 8.19
N PHE A 12 2.13 -5.77 7.85
CA PHE A 12 2.37 -5.24 6.51
C PHE A 12 3.85 -5.18 6.14
N SER A 13 4.73 -4.91 7.11
CA SER A 13 6.19 -4.95 6.90
C SER A 13 6.67 -6.35 6.54
N SER A 14 6.21 -7.39 7.23
CA SER A 14 6.55 -8.79 6.93
C SER A 14 6.11 -9.21 5.54
N ILE A 15 4.91 -8.82 5.12
CA ILE A 15 4.38 -9.18 3.79
C ILE A 15 5.06 -8.39 2.68
N THR A 16 5.29 -7.09 2.90
CA THR A 16 6.04 -6.26 1.95
C THR A 16 7.44 -6.82 1.75
N LEU A 17 8.08 -7.28 2.83
CA LEU A 17 9.39 -7.92 2.79
C LEU A 17 9.35 -9.26 2.04
N TRP A 18 8.32 -10.08 2.25
CA TRP A 18 8.12 -11.33 1.50
C TRP A 18 7.94 -11.07 0.00
N LEU A 19 7.07 -10.12 -0.36
CA LEU A 19 6.85 -9.75 -1.75
C LEU A 19 8.09 -9.15 -2.40
N ASN A 20 8.87 -8.34 -1.68
CA ASN A 20 10.12 -7.77 -2.21
C ASN A 20 11.22 -8.82 -2.40
N ARG A 21 11.16 -9.96 -1.68
CA ARG A 21 12.09 -11.09 -1.88
C ARG A 21 11.72 -11.96 -3.07
N HIS A 22 10.42 -12.10 -3.38
CA HIS A 22 9.94 -13.08 -4.35
C HIS A 22 9.39 -12.47 -5.65
N ALA A 23 8.83 -11.27 -5.60
CA ALA A 23 8.48 -10.49 -6.78
C ALA A 23 9.65 -9.55 -7.13
N ARG A 24 10.01 -9.41 -8.41
CA ARG A 24 11.04 -8.46 -8.88
C ARG A 24 10.62 -6.97 -8.72
N ASN A 25 9.59 -6.71 -7.94
CA ASN A 25 8.94 -5.43 -7.74
C ASN A 25 9.21 -4.98 -6.32
N GLN A 26 9.55 -3.71 -6.14
CA GLN A 26 9.69 -3.13 -4.81
C GLN A 26 8.34 -2.51 -4.42
N MET A 27 7.58 -3.16 -3.56
CA MET A 27 6.43 -2.55 -2.91
C MET A 27 6.88 -1.82 -1.64
N ALA A 28 6.31 -0.65 -1.43
CA ALA A 28 6.46 0.15 -0.23
C ALA A 28 5.10 0.73 0.14
N LEU A 29 4.82 0.92 1.42
CA LEU A 29 3.65 1.65 1.86
C LEU A 29 4.01 3.12 2.02
N ALA A 30 3.07 4.02 1.76
CA ALA A 30 3.21 5.39 2.19
C ALA A 30 3.20 5.44 3.71
N GLU A 31 4.15 6.21 4.26
CA GLU A 31 4.27 6.45 5.69
C GLU A 31 3.31 7.57 6.09
N SER A 32 2.03 7.24 6.22
CA SER A 32 1.02 8.18 6.72
C SER A 32 1.29 8.53 8.19
N PHE A 33 1.11 9.79 8.56
CA PHE A 33 1.23 10.22 9.95
C PHE A 33 0.11 11.20 10.36
N PRO A 34 -0.37 11.14 11.61
CA PRO A 34 -1.32 12.11 12.11
C PRO A 34 -0.62 13.46 12.34
N LEU A 35 -1.26 14.53 11.92
CA LEU A 35 -0.83 15.91 12.16
C LEU A 35 -1.95 16.65 12.87
N THR A 36 -1.65 17.22 14.04
CA THR A 36 -2.58 18.08 14.77
C THR A 36 -2.17 19.54 14.62
N VAL A 37 -3.10 20.39 14.22
CA VAL A 37 -2.88 21.82 14.08
C VAL A 37 -2.63 22.44 15.46
N ALA A 38 -1.43 22.97 15.67
CA ALA A 38 -0.98 23.46 16.97
C ALA A 38 -1.56 24.85 17.33
N ASP A 39 -1.86 25.69 16.33
CA ASP A 39 -2.34 27.06 16.54
C ASP A 39 -3.18 27.59 15.36
N GLY A 40 -3.92 28.69 15.58
CA GLY A 40 -4.80 29.33 14.60
C GLY A 40 -6.28 28.91 14.70
N ILE A 41 -7.07 29.26 13.67
CA ILE A 41 -8.54 29.04 13.65
C ILE A 41 -8.90 27.55 13.76
N GLU A 42 -8.06 26.67 13.21
CA GLU A 42 -8.27 25.22 13.23
C GLU A 42 -7.49 24.50 14.34
N LYS A 43 -7.05 25.21 15.38
CA LYS A 43 -6.30 24.62 16.49
C LYS A 43 -7.01 23.40 17.08
N GLY A 44 -6.27 22.30 17.21
CA GLY A 44 -6.77 21.03 17.73
C GLY A 44 -7.35 20.09 16.66
N THR A 45 -7.62 20.58 15.45
CA THR A 45 -8.00 19.72 14.32
C THR A 45 -6.85 18.79 13.95
N SER A 46 -7.16 17.52 13.71
CA SER A 46 -6.18 16.50 13.35
C SER A 46 -6.48 15.92 11.96
N TRP A 47 -5.42 15.74 11.18
CA TRP A 47 -5.44 15.23 9.82
C TRP A 47 -4.57 14.00 9.71
N LEU A 48 -4.90 13.07 8.82
CA LEU A 48 -3.97 12.04 8.37
C LEU A 48 -3.27 12.56 7.12
N VAL A 49 -1.94 12.59 7.14
CA VAL A 49 -1.13 13.20 6.08
C VAL A 49 -0.21 12.16 5.48
N ASP A 50 -0.09 12.16 4.15
CA ASP A 50 0.84 11.33 3.40
C ASP A 50 1.99 12.16 2.82
N PRO A 51 3.20 11.58 2.67
CA PRO A 51 4.28 12.22 1.93
C PRO A 51 3.86 12.53 0.50
N LEU A 52 4.14 13.75 0.04
CA LEU A 52 3.87 14.13 -1.35
C LEU A 52 4.76 13.31 -2.29
N LEU A 53 4.14 12.45 -3.09
CA LEU A 53 4.84 11.68 -4.12
C LEU A 53 4.90 12.50 -5.41
N LYS A 54 6.08 12.56 -6.05
CA LYS A 54 6.20 13.14 -7.39
C LYS A 54 5.36 12.29 -8.34
N ILE A 55 4.34 12.91 -8.91
CA ILE A 55 3.26 12.24 -9.65
C ILE A 55 3.84 11.58 -10.91
N GLU A 56 4.01 10.27 -10.85
CA GLU A 56 3.77 9.38 -11.99
C GLU A 56 2.35 8.84 -11.84
N LYS A 57 1.73 8.39 -12.93
CA LYS A 57 0.31 8.04 -13.03
C LYS A 57 -0.16 7.16 -11.85
N GLU A 58 -1.07 7.67 -11.02
CA GLU A 58 -1.74 6.90 -9.97
C GLU A 58 -2.64 5.82 -10.60
N ARG A 59 -2.69 4.65 -9.96
CA ARG A 59 -3.55 3.56 -10.37
C ARG A 59 -4.19 2.88 -9.18
N LYS A 60 -5.49 2.62 -9.32
CA LYS A 60 -6.27 1.74 -8.45
C LYS A 60 -6.23 0.31 -8.98
N PHE A 61 -5.87 -0.65 -8.13
CA PHE A 61 -5.72 -2.08 -8.43
C PHE A 61 -6.88 -2.91 -7.87
N SER A 62 -7.49 -2.51 -6.76
CA SER A 62 -8.73 -3.14 -6.28
C SER A 62 -9.70 -2.09 -5.76
N GLY A 63 -10.97 -2.44 -5.69
CA GLY A 63 -12.01 -1.62 -5.06
C GLY A 63 -12.52 -2.27 -3.78
N SER A 64 -13.34 -1.54 -3.03
CA SER A 64 -13.89 -1.97 -1.73
C SER A 64 -14.80 -3.20 -1.76
N GLN A 65 -15.07 -3.80 -2.92
CA GLN A 65 -15.91 -4.99 -3.06
C GLN A 65 -15.21 -6.15 -3.77
N LYS A 66 -14.07 -5.90 -4.43
CA LYS A 66 -13.42 -6.89 -5.28
C LYS A 66 -11.92 -6.63 -5.41
N ALA A 67 -11.15 -7.66 -5.06
CA ALA A 67 -9.74 -7.83 -5.41
C ALA A 67 -9.59 -9.08 -6.30
N GLY A 68 -8.44 -9.27 -6.97
CA GLY A 68 -8.20 -10.52 -7.72
C GLY A 68 -8.52 -10.48 -9.22
N THR A 69 -8.79 -9.31 -9.80
CA THR A 69 -9.16 -9.20 -11.23
C THR A 69 -8.06 -8.66 -12.13
N ASN A 70 -6.87 -8.42 -11.60
CA ASN A 70 -5.77 -7.88 -12.38
C ASN A 70 -5.05 -9.00 -13.13
N SER A 71 -5.30 -9.11 -14.43
CA SER A 71 -4.59 -10.06 -15.31
C SER A 71 -3.63 -9.39 -16.30
N ALA A 72 -3.76 -8.08 -16.50
CA ALA A 72 -3.12 -7.36 -17.60
C ALA A 72 -1.61 -7.13 -17.42
N ASP A 73 -1.14 -6.95 -16.19
CA ASP A 73 0.24 -6.57 -15.91
C ASP A 73 0.78 -7.17 -14.61
N LEU A 74 2.09 -7.09 -14.42
CA LEU A 74 2.76 -7.67 -13.26
C LEU A 74 2.40 -6.96 -11.95
N MET A 75 2.23 -5.63 -11.95
CA MET A 75 1.93 -4.88 -10.72
C MET A 75 0.55 -5.26 -10.18
N GLY A 76 -0.45 -5.25 -11.06
CA GLY A 76 -1.79 -5.66 -10.65
C GLY A 76 -1.85 -7.09 -10.13
N ARG A 77 -1.14 -8.03 -10.77
CA ARG A 77 -1.02 -9.42 -10.27
C ARG A 77 -0.30 -9.50 -8.93
N SER A 78 0.72 -8.68 -8.70
CA SER A 78 1.38 -8.58 -7.39
C SER A 78 0.43 -8.06 -6.31
N CYS A 79 -0.42 -7.08 -6.63
CA CYS A 79 -1.46 -6.58 -5.71
C CYS A 79 -2.50 -7.67 -5.38
N ASP A 80 -2.93 -8.45 -6.36
CA ASP A 80 -3.87 -9.55 -6.14
C ASP A 80 -3.23 -10.67 -5.28
N ALA A 81 -1.97 -11.01 -5.56
CA ALA A 81 -1.22 -11.98 -4.77
C ALA A 81 -1.01 -11.50 -3.32
N PHE A 82 -0.78 -10.20 -3.12
CA PHE A 82 -0.72 -9.58 -1.80
C PHE A 82 -2.04 -9.75 -1.04
N ALA A 83 -3.17 -9.45 -1.67
CA ALA A 83 -4.49 -9.62 -1.04
C ALA A 83 -4.78 -11.08 -0.69
N HIS A 84 -4.44 -12.02 -1.58
CA HIS A 84 -4.59 -13.45 -1.31
C HIS A 84 -3.71 -13.92 -0.16
N PHE A 85 -2.45 -13.50 -0.12
CA PHE A 85 -1.53 -13.84 0.96
C PHE A 85 -2.05 -13.30 2.30
N ALA A 86 -2.43 -12.03 2.38
CA ALA A 86 -2.92 -11.42 3.61
C ALA A 86 -4.19 -12.09 4.14
N ARG A 87 -5.09 -12.52 3.24
CA ARG A 87 -6.26 -13.31 3.61
C ARG A 87 -5.88 -14.66 4.21
N GLN A 88 -4.95 -15.38 3.58
CA GLN A 88 -4.51 -16.67 4.09
C GLN A 88 -3.76 -16.57 5.42
N ASP A 89 -2.87 -15.58 5.56
CA ASP A 89 -2.06 -15.34 6.76
C ASP A 89 -2.91 -14.83 7.94
N SER A 90 -4.02 -14.16 7.65
CA SER A 90 -5.00 -13.78 8.66
C SER A 90 -6.03 -14.86 8.98
N GLU A 91 -5.82 -16.10 8.52
CA GLU A 91 -6.76 -17.22 8.69
C GLU A 91 -8.18 -16.87 8.23
N ASP A 92 -8.29 -16.26 7.04
CA ASP A 92 -9.55 -15.78 6.48
C ASP A 92 -10.26 -14.72 7.34
N THR A 93 -9.56 -14.02 8.22
CA THR A 93 -10.19 -12.97 9.06
C THR A 93 -10.38 -11.66 8.29
N TRP A 94 -9.44 -11.29 7.42
CA TRP A 94 -9.55 -10.05 6.67
C TRP A 94 -8.82 -10.10 5.31
N VAL A 95 -9.24 -9.24 4.40
CA VAL A 95 -8.60 -9.07 3.09
C VAL A 95 -8.36 -7.59 2.82
N PRO A 96 -7.13 -7.19 2.41
CA PRO A 96 -6.88 -5.82 2.02
C PRO A 96 -7.53 -5.53 0.66
N VAL A 97 -8.25 -4.42 0.61
CA VAL A 97 -8.94 -3.89 -0.58
C VAL A 97 -8.64 -2.40 -0.72
N ASP A 98 -9.18 -1.78 -1.79
CA ASP A 98 -8.79 -0.43 -2.21
C ASP A 98 -7.27 -0.29 -2.40
N ILE A 99 -6.64 -1.35 -2.92
CA ILE A 99 -5.22 -1.32 -3.26
C ILE A 99 -5.01 -0.28 -4.34
N GLN A 100 -4.25 0.76 -4.04
CA GLN A 100 -3.94 1.84 -4.97
C GLN A 100 -2.51 2.30 -4.75
N GLY A 101 -1.90 2.85 -5.79
CA GLY A 101 -0.55 3.34 -5.68
C GLY A 101 -0.02 3.99 -6.95
N ILE A 102 1.17 4.57 -6.84
CA ILE A 102 1.93 5.08 -7.96
C ILE A 102 2.99 4.06 -8.33
N VAL A 103 3.01 3.73 -9.62
CA VAL A 103 4.12 2.98 -10.21
C VAL A 103 5.21 3.99 -10.55
N THR A 104 6.33 3.90 -9.85
CA THR A 104 7.53 4.70 -10.10
C THR A 104 8.61 3.87 -10.76
N HIS A 105 9.37 4.48 -11.66
CA HIS A 105 10.60 3.88 -12.16
C HIS A 105 11.78 4.16 -11.22
N ILE A 106 12.52 3.12 -10.84
CA ILE A 106 13.77 3.32 -10.09
C ILE A 106 14.84 3.81 -11.05
N ILE A 107 15.30 5.05 -10.89
CA ILE A 107 16.50 5.55 -11.60
C ILE A 107 17.70 5.36 -10.68
N LYS A 108 18.69 4.56 -11.12
CA LYS A 108 19.96 4.38 -10.41
C LYS A 108 21.10 4.81 -11.33
N ASP A 109 21.97 5.70 -10.85
CA ASP A 109 23.13 6.21 -11.61
C ASP A 109 22.76 6.79 -12.99
N GLY A 110 21.64 7.52 -13.07
CA GLY A 110 21.15 8.12 -14.32
C GLY A 110 20.57 7.12 -15.33
N ARG A 111 20.46 5.83 -14.97
CA ARG A 111 19.84 4.79 -15.80
C ARG A 111 18.51 4.36 -15.20
N MET A 112 17.48 4.28 -16.04
CA MET A 112 16.19 3.69 -15.65
C MET A 112 16.38 2.18 -15.42
N MET A 113 16.30 1.76 -14.17
CA MET A 113 16.34 0.35 -13.80
C MET A 113 14.97 -0.26 -14.13
N ARG A 114 14.97 -1.49 -14.67
CA ARG A 114 13.74 -2.26 -15.00
C ARG A 114 12.86 -2.63 -13.79
N SER A 115 13.20 -2.18 -12.59
CA SER A 115 12.41 -2.46 -11.40
C SER A 115 11.47 -1.29 -11.14
N ASN A 116 10.18 -1.56 -11.24
CA ASN A 116 9.14 -0.62 -10.87
C ASN A 116 8.97 -0.69 -9.35
N LYS A 117 8.97 0.47 -8.71
CA LYS A 117 8.59 0.60 -7.30
C LYS A 117 7.13 1.01 -7.23
N LEU A 118 6.33 0.24 -6.52
CA LEU A 118 4.94 0.54 -6.25
C LEU A 118 4.81 1.09 -4.83
N VAL A 119 4.42 2.35 -4.71
CA VAL A 119 4.09 2.95 -3.40
C VAL A 119 2.59 2.84 -3.20
N LEU A 120 2.17 2.15 -2.14
CA LEU A 120 0.76 1.86 -1.83
C LEU A 120 0.26 2.81 -0.74
N TYR A 121 -0.93 3.39 -0.88
CA TYR A 121 -1.54 4.23 0.17
C TYR A 121 -2.98 3.79 0.43
N CYS A 122 -3.26 3.67 1.73
CA CYS A 122 -4.50 3.25 2.36
C CYS A 122 -5.28 2.13 1.66
N LEU A 123 -5.09 0.94 2.22
CA LEU A 123 -5.75 -0.33 1.94
C LEU A 123 -6.78 -0.56 3.05
N SER A 124 -8.03 -0.22 2.78
CA SER A 124 -9.14 -0.64 3.63
C SER A 124 -9.15 -2.17 3.74
N CYS A 125 -9.67 -2.72 4.83
CA CYS A 125 -9.76 -4.18 4.99
C CYS A 125 -11.23 -4.56 5.12
N ILE A 126 -11.65 -5.59 4.39
CA ILE A 126 -12.95 -6.23 4.59
C ILE A 126 -12.74 -7.39 5.55
N LEU A 127 -13.63 -7.53 6.53
CA LEU A 127 -13.73 -8.75 7.33
C LEU A 127 -14.32 -9.84 6.44
N ALA A 128 -13.57 -10.91 6.24
CA ALA A 128 -13.94 -12.00 5.35
C ALA A 128 -14.94 -12.97 6.00
#